data_AF-A0A9D1QFZ9-F1
#
_entry.id   AF-A0A9D1QFZ9-F1
#
_cell.length_a   1.000
_cell.length_b   1.000
_cell.length_c   1.000
_cell.angle_alpha   90.00
_cell.angle_beta   90.00
_cell.angle_gamma   90.00
#
_symmetry.space_group_name_H-M   'P 1'
#
loop_
_entity.id
_entity.type
_entity.pdbx_description
1 polymer ?
#
loop_
_entity_poly.entity_id
_entity_poly.type
_entity_poly.pdbx_seq_one_letter_code
_entity_poly.pdbx_strand_id
1 'polypeptide(L)'
;MKGIYAVLLLVVSNSFMTLAWYGQLRFKFFQSLPLWAIILVSWCIALFEYSFMIPANRLGYEGTGGPFSLLQLKVIQEVVTLLVFAVFTTLFFKTESLRLNHLFGAMFLVLAVYFMFKK
;
A
#
# COMPACT_ATOMS: atom_id res chain seq x y z
N MET A 1 -12.90 -11.77 12.41
CA MET A 1 -11.52 -12.20 12.04
C MET A 1 -11.17 -11.94 10.57
N LYS A 2 -12.05 -12.24 9.59
CA LYS A 2 -11.79 -12.02 8.15
C LYS A 2 -11.27 -10.61 7.79
N GLY A 3 -11.83 -9.57 8.42
CA GLY A 3 -11.39 -8.18 8.17
C GLY A 3 -9.94 -7.91 8.59
N ILE A 4 -9.47 -8.47 9.70
CA ILE A 4 -8.08 -8.32 10.15
C ILE A 4 -7.12 -8.99 9.16
N TYR A 5 -7.46 -10.20 8.70
CA TYR A 5 -6.68 -10.89 7.67
C TYR A 5 -6.63 -10.12 6.35
N ALA A 6 -7.76 -9.53 5.93
CA ALA A 6 -7.80 -8.68 4.74
C ALA A 6 -6.84 -7.49 4.87
N VAL A 7 -6.85 -6.79 6.01
CA VAL A 7 -5.95 -5.66 6.26
C VAL A 7 -4.48 -6.11 6.29
N LEU A 8 -4.15 -7.22 6.94
CA LEU A 8 -2.77 -7.74 6.97
C LEU A 8 -2.26 -8.07 5.55
N LEU A 9 -3.10 -8.71 4.73
CA LEU A 9 -2.77 -8.99 3.34
C LEU A 9 -2.60 -7.71 2.51
N LEU A 10 -3.43 -6.69 2.73
CA LEU A 10 -3.27 -5.38 2.09
C LEU A 10 -1.93 -4.72 2.47
N VAL A 11 -1.49 -4.83 3.72
CA VAL A 11 -0.19 -4.28 4.18
C VAL A 11 0.96 -4.98 3.47
N VAL A 12 0.93 -6.32 3.40
CA VAL A 12 1.94 -7.12 2.70
C VAL A 12 1.96 -6.76 1.21
N SER A 13 0.79 -6.69 0.58
CA SER A 13 0.65 -6.29 -0.83
C SER A 13 1.27 -4.92 -1.11
N ASN A 14 0.87 -3.90 -0.32
CA ASN A 14 1.37 -2.55 -0.51
C ASN A 14 2.89 -2.43 -0.28
N SER A 15 3.47 -3.32 0.53
CA SER A 15 4.93 -3.38 0.70
C SER A 15 5.62 -3.81 -0.59
N PHE A 16 5.11 -4.86 -1.25
CA PHE A 16 5.60 -5.27 -2.57
C PHE A 16 5.35 -4.21 -3.66
N MET A 17 4.18 -3.58 -3.66
CA MET A 17 3.84 -2.48 -4.57
C MET A 17 4.86 -1.33 -4.46
N THR A 18 5.13 -0.89 -3.24
CA THR A 18 6.08 0.20 -2.96
C THR A 18 7.50 -0.18 -3.38
N LEU A 19 7.92 -1.42 -3.15
CA LEU A 19 9.20 -1.93 -3.60
C LEU A 19 9.30 -1.98 -5.13
N ALA A 20 8.24 -2.45 -5.81
CA ALA A 20 8.20 -2.52 -7.27
C ALA A 20 8.33 -1.14 -7.93
N TRP A 21 7.72 -0.11 -7.35
CA TRP A 21 7.72 1.25 -7.89
C TRP A 21 8.99 2.03 -7.54
N TYR A 22 9.42 1.98 -6.28
CA TYR A 22 10.45 2.88 -5.76
C TYR A 22 11.77 2.19 -5.39
N GLY A 23 11.80 0.86 -5.25
CA GLY A 23 13.02 0.13 -4.91
C GLY A 23 14.15 0.40 -5.89
N GLN A 24 13.83 0.49 -7.18
CA GLN A 24 14.80 0.78 -8.24
C GLN A 24 15.53 2.12 -8.07
N LEU A 25 14.89 3.12 -7.44
CA LEU A 25 15.50 4.43 -7.20
C LEU A 25 16.57 4.40 -6.11
N ARG A 26 16.50 3.43 -5.19
CA ARG A 26 17.41 3.33 -4.04
C ARG A 26 18.52 2.30 -4.22
N PHE A 27 18.19 1.15 -4.80
CA PHE A 27 19.12 0.03 -4.89
C PHE A 27 20.08 0.21 -6.06
N LYS A 28 21.39 0.32 -5.77
CA LYS A 28 22.45 0.47 -6.78
C LYS A 28 22.43 -0.61 -7.85
N PHE A 29 22.02 -1.83 -7.51
CA PHE A 29 21.87 -2.92 -8.46
C PHE A 29 20.89 -2.60 -9.60
N PHE A 30 19.80 -1.89 -9.31
CA PHE A 30 18.83 -1.49 -10.34
C PHE A 30 19.33 -0.32 -11.18
N GLN A 31 20.18 0.54 -10.64
CA GLN A 31 20.74 1.68 -11.38
C GLN A 31 21.70 1.24 -12.50
N SER A 32 22.34 0.08 -12.37
CA SER A 32 23.16 -0.52 -13.43
C SER A 32 22.35 -1.26 -14.50
N LEU A 33 21.04 -1.47 -14.29
CA LEU A 33 20.19 -2.19 -15.23
C LEU A 33 19.59 -1.25 -16.28
N PRO A 34 19.43 -1.70 -17.53
CA PRO A 34 18.68 -0.96 -18.54
C PRO A 34 17.19 -0.90 -18.15
N LEU A 35 16.49 0.14 -18.60
CA LEU A 35 15.08 0.41 -18.22
C LEU A 35 14.15 -0.78 -18.43
N TRP A 36 14.30 -1.51 -19.54
CA TRP A 36 13.47 -2.68 -19.82
C TRP A 36 13.65 -3.80 -18.78
N ALA A 37 14.88 -3.98 -18.26
CA ALA A 37 15.16 -4.97 -17.23
C ALA A 37 14.57 -4.54 -15.88
N ILE A 38 14.63 -3.25 -15.54
CA ILE A 38 13.98 -2.70 -14.35
C ILE A 38 12.46 -2.95 -14.41
N ILE A 39 11.82 -2.65 -15.54
CA ILE A 39 10.39 -2.88 -15.74
C ILE A 39 10.04 -4.36 -15.53
N LEU A 40 10.83 -5.28 -16.10
CA LEU A 40 10.60 -6.72 -15.97
C LEU A 40 10.73 -7.20 -14.52
N VAL A 41 11.75 -6.74 -13.80
CA VAL A 41 11.89 -7.08 -12.37
C VAL A 41 10.74 -6.49 -11.54
N SER A 42 10.33 -5.25 -11.81
CA SER A 42 9.17 -4.64 -11.14
C SER A 42 7.88 -5.40 -11.42
N TRP A 43 7.70 -5.95 -12.63
CA TRP A 43 6.59 -6.85 -12.96
C TRP A 43 6.63 -8.15 -12.16
N CYS A 44 7.80 -8.79 -12.03
CA CYS A 44 7.95 -9.97 -11.20
C CYS A 44 7.56 -9.69 -9.73
N ILE A 45 7.93 -8.52 -9.20
CA ILE A 45 7.53 -8.11 -7.84
C ILE A 45 6.01 -7.86 -7.78
N ALA A 46 5.43 -7.23 -8.80
CA ALA A 46 3.99 -7.00 -8.88
C ALA A 46 3.18 -8.31 -8.92
N LEU A 47 3.70 -9.40 -9.49
CA LEU A 47 3.03 -10.70 -9.41
C LEU A 47 2.87 -11.20 -7.97
N PHE A 48 3.87 -10.96 -7.11
CA PHE A 48 3.76 -11.28 -5.69
C PHE A 48 2.75 -10.36 -4.98
N GLU A 49 2.74 -9.06 -5.31
CA GLU A 49 1.73 -8.12 -4.84
C GLU A 49 0.30 -8.64 -5.12
N TYR A 50 -0.01 -8.98 -6.37
CA TYR A 50 -1.34 -9.47 -6.74
C TYR A 50 -1.73 -10.77 -6.03
N SER A 51 -0.74 -11.61 -5.68
CA SER A 51 -0.96 -12.84 -4.92
C SER A 51 -1.51 -12.58 -3.51
N PHE A 52 -1.32 -11.37 -2.95
CA PHE A 52 -1.89 -10.95 -1.67
C PHE A 52 -3.08 -10.00 -1.83
N MET A 53 -3.03 -9.08 -2.81
CA MET A 53 -4.12 -8.13 -3.08
C MET A 53 -5.44 -8.83 -3.40
N ILE A 54 -5.41 -9.83 -4.29
CA ILE A 54 -6.64 -10.49 -4.75
C ILE A 54 -7.32 -11.25 -3.61
N PRO A 55 -6.62 -12.07 -2.79
CA PRO A 55 -7.20 -12.68 -1.60
C PRO A 55 -7.67 -11.66 -0.56
N ALA A 56 -6.92 -10.56 -0.35
CA ALA A 56 -7.31 -9.52 0.60
C ALA A 56 -8.69 -8.93 0.28
N ASN A 57 -8.87 -8.53 -0.99
CA ASN A 57 -10.13 -7.94 -1.45
C ASN A 57 -11.27 -8.96 -1.40
N ARG A 58 -11.02 -10.22 -1.79
CA ARG A 58 -12.04 -11.29 -1.69
C ARG A 58 -12.42 -11.64 -0.25
N LEU A 59 -11.50 -11.60 0.70
CA LEU A 59 -11.79 -11.87 2.11
C LEU A 59 -12.49 -10.70 2.80
N GLY A 60 -12.19 -9.48 2.34
CA GLY A 60 -12.74 -8.25 2.90
C GLY A 60 -14.11 -7.85 2.34
N TYR A 61 -14.42 -8.22 1.09
CA TYR A 61 -15.58 -7.69 0.38
C TYR A 61 -16.89 -8.34 0.83
N GLU A 62 -17.88 -7.52 1.12
CA GLU A 62 -19.21 -7.93 1.57
C GLU A 62 -19.89 -8.89 0.60
N GLY A 63 -19.78 -8.65 -0.71
CA GLY A 63 -20.35 -9.52 -1.76
C GLY A 63 -19.74 -10.92 -1.82
N THR A 64 -18.59 -11.16 -1.19
CA THR A 64 -17.94 -12.47 -1.05
C THR A 64 -17.97 -13.00 0.39
N GLY A 65 -18.79 -12.39 1.27
CA GLY A 65 -18.96 -12.79 2.66
C GLY A 65 -17.91 -12.22 3.63
N GLY A 66 -17.28 -11.11 3.24
CA GLY A 66 -16.42 -10.26 4.06
C GLY A 66 -17.21 -9.16 4.79
N PRO A 67 -16.55 -8.36 5.65
CA PRO A 67 -17.22 -7.36 6.49
C PRO A 67 -17.30 -5.94 5.89
N PHE A 68 -16.69 -5.69 4.73
CA PHE A 68 -16.51 -4.33 4.20
C PHE A 68 -17.18 -4.13 2.84
N SER A 69 -17.82 -2.99 2.64
CA SER A 69 -18.29 -2.57 1.31
C SER A 69 -17.10 -2.30 0.36
N LEU A 70 -17.37 -2.26 -0.95
CA LEU A 70 -16.32 -1.97 -1.95
C LEU A 70 -15.61 -0.63 -1.68
N LEU A 71 -16.39 0.39 -1.32
CA LEU A 71 -15.86 1.72 -1.00
C LEU A 71 -15.02 1.70 0.28
N GLN A 72 -15.48 1.01 1.33
CA GLN A 72 -14.72 0.87 2.56
C GLN A 72 -13.38 0.15 2.32
N LEU A 73 -13.38 -0.92 1.51
CA LEU A 73 -12.14 -1.60 1.12
C LEU A 73 -11.17 -0.69 0.40
N LYS A 74 -11.67 0.12 -0.54
CA LYS A 74 -10.80 1.05 -1.27
C LYS A 74 -10.19 2.09 -0.34
N VAL A 75 -10.98 2.65 0.58
CA VAL A 75 -10.49 3.61 1.58
C VAL A 75 -9.46 2.99 2.50
N ILE A 76 -9.70 1.76 3.00
CA ILE A 76 -8.72 1.01 3.78
C ILE A 76 -7.42 0.83 2.99
N GLN A 77 -7.51 0.46 1.71
CA GLN A 77 -6.34 0.26 0.86
C GLN A 77 -5.54 1.57 0.66
N GLU A 78 -6.19 2.71 0.46
CA GLU A 78 -5.51 4.00 0.34
C GLU A 78 -4.78 4.38 1.63
N VAL A 79 -5.42 4.19 2.78
CA VAL A 79 -4.79 4.42 4.09
C VAL A 79 -3.58 3.51 4.28
N VAL A 80 -3.71 2.22 3.97
CA VAL A 80 -2.60 1.25 4.04
C VAL A 80 -1.46 1.65 3.09
N THR A 81 -1.79 2.06 1.86
CA THR A 81 -0.79 2.49 0.85
C THR A 81 0.04 3.64 1.39
N LEU A 82 -0.62 4.67 1.93
CA LEU A 82 0.05 5.86 2.44
C LEU A 82 0.87 5.57 3.69
N LEU A 83 0.38 4.72 4.59
CA LEU A 83 1.14 4.28 5.76
C LEU A 83 2.40 3.49 5.36
N VAL A 84 2.26 2.50 4.47
CA VAL A 84 3.40 1.71 3.99
C VAL A 84 4.40 2.60 3.26
N PHE A 85 3.92 3.53 2.42
CA PHE A 85 4.78 4.49 1.73
C PHE A 85 5.52 5.43 2.70
N ALA A 86 4.86 5.92 3.75
CA ALA A 86 5.49 6.74 4.78
C ALA A 86 6.59 5.99 5.54
N VAL A 87 6.34 4.72 5.92
CA VAL A 87 7.34 3.86 6.56
C VAL A 87 8.51 3.57 5.59
N PHE A 88 8.21 3.26 4.33
CA PHE A 88 9.22 2.98 3.33
C PHE A 88 10.13 4.20 3.06
N THR A 89 9.57 5.38 2.89
CA THR A 89 10.34 6.61 2.62
C THR A 89 11.22 6.99 3.80
N THR A 90 10.72 6.87 5.04
CA THR A 90 11.51 7.14 6.24
C THR A 90 12.68 6.16 6.41
N LEU A 91 12.46 4.86 6.15
CA LEU A 91 13.50 3.83 6.29
C LEU A 91 14.52 3.82 5.14
N PHE A 92 14.06 3.90 3.88
CA PHE A 92 14.91 3.68 2.71
C PHE A 92 15.49 4.96 2.10
N PHE A 93 14.74 6.05 2.13
CA PHE A 93 15.13 7.33 1.53
C PHE A 93 15.65 8.34 2.55
N LYS A 94 15.46 8.08 3.86
CA LYS A 94 15.86 8.98 4.95
C LYS A 94 15.46 10.44 4.67
N THR A 95 14.29 10.64 4.07
CA THR A 95 13.84 11.96 3.69
C THR A 95 13.58 12.80 4.94
N GLU A 96 14.09 14.04 4.90
CA GLU A 96 14.05 15.13 5.88
C GLU A 96 12.81 15.20 6.80
N SER A 97 13.08 15.66 8.04
CA SER A 97 12.17 16.04 9.13
C SER A 97 10.67 16.06 8.79
N LEU A 98 9.85 15.34 9.59
CA LEU A 98 8.39 15.42 9.58
C LEU A 98 7.88 16.87 9.53
N ARG A 99 7.60 17.37 8.33
CA ARG A 99 7.00 18.70 8.12
C ARG A 99 5.52 18.65 8.47
N LEU A 100 4.99 19.77 8.95
CA LEU A 100 3.56 19.94 9.30
C LEU A 100 2.60 19.49 8.19
N ASN A 101 3.02 19.59 6.93
CA ASN A 101 2.23 19.13 5.78
C ASN A 101 1.91 17.62 5.81
N HIS A 102 2.82 16.78 6.35
CA HIS A 102 2.55 15.36 6.54
C HIS A 102 1.50 15.12 7.64
N LEU A 103 1.49 15.96 8.67
CA LEU A 103 0.51 15.91 9.75
C LEU A 103 -0.89 16.27 9.25
N PHE A 104 -1.02 17.32 8.43
CA PHE A 104 -2.28 17.67 7.77
C PHE A 104 -2.76 16.55 6.84
N GLY A 105 -1.85 15.94 6.05
CA GLY A 105 -2.18 14.78 5.23
C GLY A 105 -2.72 13.60 6.05
N ALA A 106 -2.09 13.28 7.18
CA ALA A 106 -2.57 12.24 8.11
C ALA A 106 -3.94 12.59 8.71
N MET A 107 -4.15 13.84 9.11
CA MET A 107 -5.44 14.31 9.63
C MET A 107 -6.56 14.14 8.60
N PHE A 108 -6.33 14.49 7.33
CA PHE A 108 -7.33 14.32 6.27
C PHE A 108 -7.63 12.84 5.98
N LEU A 109 -6.66 11.93 6.12
CA LEU A 109 -6.91 10.49 6.03
C LEU A 109 -7.78 9.98 7.18
N VAL A 110 -7.53 10.43 8.41
CA VAL A 110 -8.37 10.07 9.56
C VAL A 110 -9.80 10.59 9.37
N LEU A 111 -9.97 11.82 8.87
CA LEU A 111 -11.28 12.38 8.54
C LEU A 111 -11.98 11.57 7.44
N ALA A 112 -11.27 11.18 6.38
CA ALA A 112 -11.82 10.34 5.32
C ALA A 112 -12.32 9.00 5.86
N VAL A 113 -11.54 8.33 6.73
CA VAL A 113 -11.96 7.10 7.41
C VAL A 113 -13.19 7.37 8.27
N TYR A 114 -13.19 8.42 9.08
CA TYR A 114 -14.32 8.74 9.94
C TYR A 114 -15.63 8.91 9.14
N PHE A 115 -15.63 9.72 8.09
CA PHE A 115 -16.83 9.94 7.27
C PHE A 115 -17.30 8.69 6.53
N MET A 116 -16.37 7.85 6.07
CA MET A 116 -16.70 6.61 5.34
C MET A 116 -17.27 5.50 6.22
N PHE A 117 -16.97 5.51 7.52
CA PHE A 117 -17.47 4.54 8.50
C PHE A 117 -18.58 5.11 9.40
N LYS A 118 -18.89 6.40 9.29
CA LYS A 118 -20.02 7.04 9.96
C LYS A 118 -21.32 6.55 9.31
N LYS A 119 -22.20 5.97 10.12
CA LYS A 119 -23.59 5.64 9.71
C LYS A 119 -24.41 6.90 9.51
#